data_AF-A0A8S8YCK4-F1
#
_entry.id   AF-A0A8S8YCK4-F1
#
_cell.length_a   1.000
_cell.length_b   1.000
_cell.length_c   1.000
_cell.angle_alpha   90.00
_cell.angle_beta   90.00
_cell.angle_gamma   90.00
#
_symmetry.space_group_name_H-M   'P 1'
#
loop_
_entity.id
_entity.type
_entity.pdbx_description
1 polymer ?
#
loop_
_entity_poly.entity_id
_entity_poly.type
_entity_poly.pdbx_seq_one_letter_code
_entity_poly.pdbx_strand_id
1 'polypeptide(L)'
;MDTELLEKTARELVAPGRGILAADESNGTMSNRLEAVGVEPSPETRRAYRSNIFATPDYESAISGVILFDETIRQTMDDGTQSQNISQVEEFTRE
;
A
#
# COMPACT_ATOMS: atom_id res chain seq x y z
N MET A 1 -8.94 -17.03 16.63
CA MET A 1 -8.89 -15.58 16.38
C MET A 1 -8.31 -14.94 17.63
N ASP A 2 -7.12 -14.36 17.52
CA ASP A 2 -6.45 -13.69 18.63
C ASP A 2 -7.02 -12.28 18.77
N THR A 3 -7.84 -12.06 19.80
CA THR A 3 -8.55 -10.79 19.98
C THR A 3 -7.64 -9.68 20.50
N GLU A 4 -6.61 -10.04 21.27
CA GLU A 4 -5.63 -9.07 21.79
C GLU A 4 -4.77 -8.52 20.66
N LEU A 5 -4.37 -9.38 19.72
CA LEU A 5 -3.65 -8.97 18.52
C LEU A 5 -4.50 -8.02 17.65
N LEU A 6 -5.77 -8.36 17.39
CA LEU A 6 -6.67 -7.52 16.61
C LEU A 6 -6.90 -6.14 17.26
N GLU A 7 -7.10 -6.10 18.57
CA GLU A 7 -7.26 -4.85 19.29
C GLU A 7 -6.00 -3.98 19.20
N LYS A 8 -4.82 -4.60 19.35
CA LYS A 8 -3.54 -3.92 19.23
C LYS A 8 -3.36 -3.32 17.83
N THR A 9 -3.53 -4.11 16.77
CA THR A 9 -3.40 -3.63 15.38
C THR A 9 -4.41 -2.49 15.12
N ALA A 10 -5.68 -2.66 15.52
CA ALA A 10 -6.70 -1.64 15.32
C ALA A 10 -6.33 -0.31 15.99
N ARG A 11 -5.77 -0.35 17.21
CA ARG A 11 -5.28 0.86 17.92
C ARG A 11 -4.10 1.50 17.20
N GLU A 12 -3.18 0.71 16.66
CA GLU A 12 -2.03 1.23 15.89
C GLU A 12 -2.47 1.90 14.59
N LEU A 13 -3.45 1.31 13.88
CA LEU A 13 -4.04 1.86 12.65
C LEU A 13 -4.73 3.21 12.85
N VAL A 14 -5.33 3.47 14.02
CA VAL A 14 -6.07 4.73 14.30
C VAL A 14 -5.31 5.71 15.21
N ALA A 15 -3.98 5.57 15.30
CA ALA A 15 -3.16 6.45 16.13
C ALA A 15 -3.31 7.94 15.73
N PRO A 16 -3.38 8.87 16.71
CA PRO A 16 -3.54 10.30 16.42
C PRO A 16 -2.47 10.84 15.47
N GLY A 17 -2.89 11.61 14.47
CA GLY A 17 -2.00 12.20 13.48
C GLY A 17 -1.61 11.27 12.33
N ARG A 18 -2.03 10.00 12.37
CA ARG A 18 -1.85 9.04 11.27
C ARG A 18 -3.17 8.63 10.63
N GLY A 19 -3.11 8.22 9.37
CA GLY A 19 -4.25 7.72 8.60
C GLY A 19 -3.91 6.49 7.77
N ILE A 20 -4.92 5.94 7.10
CA ILE A 20 -4.78 4.77 6.22
C ILE A 20 -4.66 5.23 4.77
N LEU A 21 -3.65 4.72 4.06
CA LEU A 21 -3.50 4.89 2.62
C LEU A 21 -4.21 3.76 1.88
N ALA A 22 -5.24 4.10 1.11
CA ALA A 22 -5.87 3.16 0.19
C ALA A 22 -5.09 3.11 -1.14
N ALA A 23 -4.27 2.07 -1.32
CA ALA A 23 -3.56 1.75 -2.56
C ALA A 23 -4.07 0.42 -3.14
N ASP A 24 -5.36 0.15 -2.98
CA ASP A 24 -6.08 -1.08 -3.36
C ASP A 24 -6.60 -1.05 -4.80
N GLU A 25 -6.12 -0.10 -5.59
CA GLU A 25 -6.57 0.07 -6.96
C GLU A 25 -6.18 -1.13 -7.83
N SER A 26 -7.16 -1.65 -8.57
CA SER A 26 -6.91 -2.66 -9.59
C SER A 26 -5.97 -2.11 -10.67
N ASN A 27 -5.29 -3.00 -11.39
CA ASN A 27 -4.45 -2.60 -12.52
C ASN A 27 -5.19 -1.73 -13.53
N GLY A 28 -6.46 -2.00 -13.81
CA GLY A 28 -7.28 -1.22 -14.74
C GLY A 28 -7.54 0.20 -14.23
N THR A 29 -7.94 0.34 -12.98
CA THR A 29 -8.16 1.66 -12.34
C THR A 29 -6.89 2.49 -12.34
N MET A 30 -5.78 1.85 -11.97
CA MET A 30 -4.47 2.49 -11.90
C MET A 30 -3.98 2.93 -13.28
N SER A 31 -4.15 2.08 -14.31
CA SER A 31 -3.81 2.42 -15.69
C SER A 31 -4.59 3.65 -16.18
N ASN A 32 -5.91 3.72 -15.92
CA ASN A 32 -6.73 4.87 -16.28
C ASN A 32 -6.23 6.17 -15.63
N ARG A 33 -5.74 6.11 -14.38
CA ARG A 33 -5.17 7.28 -13.69
C ARG A 33 -3.85 7.73 -14.30
N LEU A 34 -2.98 6.78 -14.66
CA LEU A 34 -1.72 7.07 -15.34
C LEU A 34 -1.97 7.71 -16.72
N GLU A 35 -2.89 7.13 -17.51
CA GLU A 35 -3.27 7.66 -18.81
C GLU A 35 -3.85 9.08 -18.72
N ALA A 36 -4.69 9.35 -17.70
CA ALA A 36 -5.27 10.66 -17.47
C ALA A 36 -4.24 11.77 -17.23
N VAL A 37 -3.02 11.41 -16.79
CA VAL A 37 -1.89 12.33 -16.60
C VAL A 37 -0.82 12.20 -17.71
N GLY A 38 -1.11 11.45 -18.78
CA GLY A 38 -0.23 11.28 -19.93
C GLY A 38 0.93 10.29 -19.72
N VAL A 39 0.81 9.39 -18.74
CA VAL A 39 1.80 8.33 -18.49
C VAL A 39 1.29 7.01 -19.05
N GLU A 40 2.12 6.34 -19.86
CA GLU A 40 1.79 5.03 -20.43
C GLU A 40 1.67 3.96 -19.31
N PRO A 41 0.56 3.21 -19.26
CA PRO A 41 0.37 2.20 -18.24
C PRO A 41 1.13 0.91 -18.55
N SER A 42 2.11 0.59 -17.71
CA SER A 42 2.86 -0.67 -17.73
C SER A 42 3.00 -1.22 -16.31
N PRO A 43 3.34 -2.50 -16.12
CA PRO A 43 3.68 -3.04 -14.80
C PRO A 43 4.75 -2.21 -14.08
N GLU A 44 5.75 -1.73 -14.82
CA GLU A 44 6.85 -0.90 -14.31
C GLU A 44 6.35 0.49 -13.87
N THR A 45 5.50 1.16 -14.66
CA THR A 45 4.99 2.48 -14.28
C THR A 45 4.01 2.39 -13.11
N ARG A 46 3.22 1.33 -13.02
CA ARG A 46 2.38 1.03 -11.84
C ARG A 46 3.22 0.77 -10.58
N ARG A 47 4.31 0.01 -10.70
CA ARG A 47 5.26 -0.21 -9.59
C ARG A 47 5.94 1.09 -9.17
N ALA A 48 6.49 1.83 -10.13
CA ALA A 48 7.17 3.10 -9.89
C ALA A 48 6.27 4.12 -9.18
N TYR A 49 4.99 4.18 -9.52
CA TYR A 49 4.03 5.01 -8.81
C TYR A 49 3.90 4.61 -7.33
N ARG A 50 3.73 3.32 -7.03
CA ARG A 50 3.64 2.84 -5.64
C ARG A 50 4.95 3.10 -4.89
N SER A 51 6.09 2.81 -5.50
CA SER A 51 7.41 3.11 -4.93
C SER A 51 7.57 4.61 -4.64
N ASN A 52 7.11 5.49 -5.52
CA ASN A 52 7.17 6.94 -5.30
C ASN A 52 6.34 7.40 -4.10
N ILE A 53 5.19 6.78 -3.85
CA ILE A 53 4.39 7.09 -2.65
C ILE A 53 5.20 6.76 -1.38
N PHE A 54 5.81 5.57 -1.33
CA PHE A 54 6.61 5.12 -0.17
C PHE A 54 7.99 5.78 -0.08
N ALA A 55 8.51 6.35 -1.17
CA ALA A 55 9.75 7.12 -1.16
C ALA A 55 9.58 8.54 -0.60
N THR A 56 8.34 8.97 -0.30
CA THR A 56 8.07 10.28 0.29
C THR A 56 8.77 10.38 1.65
N PRO A 57 9.64 11.38 1.89
CA PRO A 57 10.28 11.54 3.18
C PRO A 57 9.25 11.63 4.31
N ASP A 58 9.49 10.89 5.38
CA ASP A 58 8.68 10.93 6.61
C ASP A 58 7.21 10.49 6.44
N TYR A 59 6.87 9.73 5.39
CA TYR A 59 5.50 9.27 5.14
C TYR A 59 4.92 8.42 6.30
N GLU A 60 5.76 7.68 7.02
CA GLU A 60 5.39 6.85 8.17
C GLU A 60 4.86 7.67 9.36
N SER A 61 5.21 8.96 9.42
CA SER A 61 4.70 9.89 10.44
C SER A 61 3.21 10.22 10.23
N ALA A 62 2.71 10.06 9.01
CA ALA A 62 1.34 10.37 8.60
C ALA A 62 0.51 9.14 8.22
N ILE A 63 1.15 8.01 7.91
CA ILE A 63 0.48 6.78 7.46
C ILE A 63 0.72 5.66 8.48
N SER A 64 -0.36 5.11 9.01
CA SER A 64 -0.35 3.99 9.97
C SER A 64 -0.63 2.64 9.32
N GLY A 65 -1.15 2.62 8.09
CA GLY A 65 -1.43 1.38 7.38
C GLY A 65 -1.73 1.64 5.91
N VAL A 66 -1.58 0.59 5.10
CA VAL A 66 -1.79 0.66 3.66
C VAL A 66 -2.68 -0.50 3.24
N ILE A 67 -3.76 -0.21 2.52
CA ILE A 67 -4.60 -1.22 1.90
C ILE A 67 -4.01 -1.50 0.52
N LEU A 68 -3.58 -2.73 0.26
CA LEU A 68 -3.02 -3.15 -1.03
C LEU A 68 -3.98 -4.11 -1.74
N PHE A 69 -3.95 -4.08 -3.07
CA PHE A 69 -4.62 -5.08 -3.91
C PHE A 69 -3.79 -6.38 -3.92
N ASP A 70 -4.45 -7.55 -3.89
CA ASP A 70 -3.81 -8.89 -3.73
C ASP A 70 -2.65 -9.13 -4.72
N GLU A 71 -2.79 -8.72 -5.98
CA GLU A 71 -1.72 -8.87 -6.97
C GLU A 71 -0.46 -8.04 -6.63
N THR A 72 -0.59 -6.98 -5.84
CA THR A 72 0.53 -6.11 -5.41
C THR A 72 1.25 -6.69 -4.18
N ILE A 73 0.54 -7.33 -3.26
CA ILE A 73 1.13 -7.92 -2.04
C ILE A 73 2.19 -8.98 -2.40
N ARG A 74 2.01 -9.67 -3.54
CA ARG A 74 2.93 -10.72 -4.02
C ARG A 74 4.08 -10.18 -4.90
N GLN A 75 4.13 -8.87 -5.17
CA GLN A 75 5.20 -8.28 -5.97
C GLN A 75 6.40 -7.88 -5.09
N THR A 76 7.59 -8.22 -5.57
CA THR A 76 8.87 -7.73 -5.05
C THR A 76 9.13 -6.34 -5.64
N MET A 77 9.43 -5.36 -4.79
CA MET A 77 9.83 -4.02 -5.21
C MET A 77 11.26 -4.04 -5.80
N ASP A 78 11.61 -3.01 -6.58
CA ASP A 78 12.89 -2.95 -7.32
C ASP A 78 14.12 -2.88 -6.40
N ASP A 79 13.93 -2.54 -5.13
CA ASP A 79 14.94 -2.50 -4.07
C ASP A 79 15.11 -3.85 -3.34
N GLY A 80 14.39 -4.90 -3.75
CA GLY A 80 14.40 -6.21 -3.10
C GLY A 80 13.51 -6.31 -1.86
N THR A 81 12.83 -5.22 -1.47
CA THR A 81 11.86 -5.23 -0.38
C THR A 81 10.62 -5.96 -0.88
N GLN A 82 10.27 -7.07 -0.23
CA GLN A 82 8.96 -7.68 -0.44
C GLN A 82 7.90 -6.72 0.06
N SER A 83 6.79 -6.55 -0.66
CA SER A 83 5.69 -5.66 -0.25
C SER A 83 5.13 -5.99 1.15
N GLN A 84 5.38 -7.19 1.68
CA GLN A 84 5.07 -7.62 3.05
C GLN A 84 6.01 -7.07 4.14
N ASN A 85 7.16 -6.49 3.77
CA ASN A 85 8.12 -5.89 4.70
C ASN A 85 7.96 -4.37 4.82
N ILE A 86 6.97 -3.77 4.15
CA ILE A 86 6.52 -2.41 4.50
C ILE A 86 5.83 -2.56 5.85
N SER A 87 6.39 -1.94 6.89
CA SER A 87 6.31 -2.33 8.29
C SER A 87 4.92 -2.57 8.92
N GLN A 88 3.79 -2.32 8.24
CA GLN A 88 2.43 -2.63 8.70
C GLN A 88 1.43 -2.84 7.53
N VAL A 89 1.73 -3.73 6.58
CA VAL A 89 0.74 -4.14 5.57
C VAL A 89 0.03 -5.41 6.05
N GLU A 90 -1.13 -5.26 6.70
CA GLU A 90 -2.02 -6.39 6.95
C GLU A 90 -2.95 -6.63 5.77
N GLU A 91 -2.92 -7.87 5.29
CA GLU A 91 -3.72 -8.40 4.20
C GLU A 91 -5.20 -8.51 4.62
N PHE A 92 -6.05 -7.60 4.14
CA PHE A 92 -7.52 -7.72 4.25
C PHE A 92 -8.08 -8.39 2.99
N THR A 93 -7.71 -9.64 2.74
CA THR A 93 -8.32 -10.46 1.69
C THR A 93 -9.65 -11.02 2.24
N ARG A 94 -10.76 -10.57 1.68
CA ARG A 94 -12.09 -11.18 1.89
C ARG A 94 -12.12 -12.54 1.20
N GLU A 95 -12.40 -13.60 1.97
CA GLU A 95 -13.28 -14.68 1.52
C GLU A 95 -14.75 -14.27 1.73
#